data_AF-A0A519UW08-F1
#
_entry.id   AF-A0A519UW08-F1
#
_cell.length_a   1.000
_cell.length_b   1.000
_cell.length_c   1.000
_cell.angle_alpha   90.00
_cell.angle_beta   90.00
_cell.angle_gamma   90.00
#
_symmetry.space_group_name_H-M   'P 1'
#
loop_
_entity.id
_entity.type
_entity.pdbx_description
1 polymer ?
#
loop_
_entity_poly.entity_id
_entity_poly.type
_entity_poly.pdbx_seq_one_letter_code
_entity_poly.pdbx_strand_id
1 'polypeptide(L)'
;QIRQEEASGRFVVSKGLDENKDQSYALWGVSQQSLSRTLFPLGELRKSEIYDEARRRGFTALVNKPESYEICFIPDNDYRGFLRRRVPGLDERVAGGRFVLADGTEVGRHEGYPFYTIGQRKGLGIALGFPAYVTAIRPDTNEVVLGNYDELASSFTTLHKLNMGKLASLEGRGLVPAVVKVRYHHPGTPALLEQDGPDGIRIHFTEPVHAITPGQAAVFYDGADVLGGGWITRHVIGDGPAAVAAGPAAQVAAQ
;
A
#
# COMPACT_ATOMS: atom_id res chain seq x y z
N GLN A 1 -4.52 6.04 16.57
CA GLN A 1 -5.50 6.78 17.41
C GLN A 1 -6.56 7.40 16.50
N ILE A 2 -7.73 7.80 17.03
CA ILE A 2 -8.70 8.65 16.32
C ILE A 2 -8.87 9.92 17.13
N ARG A 3 -8.85 11.07 16.46
CA ARG A 3 -9.28 12.34 17.02
C ARG A 3 -10.21 13.06 16.05
N GLN A 4 -11.03 13.97 16.57
CA GLN A 4 -11.78 14.90 15.74
C GLN A 4 -10.94 16.17 15.54
N GLU A 5 -10.74 16.59 14.29
CA GLU A 5 -10.06 17.84 13.97
C GLU A 5 -11.05 19.00 14.10
N GLU A 6 -10.71 20.02 14.90
CA GLU A 6 -11.66 21.06 15.32
C GLU A 6 -12.13 21.95 14.17
N ALA A 7 -11.25 22.27 13.22
CA ALA A 7 -11.53 23.21 12.14
C ALA A 7 -12.51 22.66 11.10
N SER A 8 -12.40 21.38 10.76
CA SER A 8 -13.20 20.70 9.73
C SER A 8 -14.24 19.74 10.31
N GLY A 9 -14.15 19.42 11.60
CA GLY A 9 -14.99 18.43 12.27
C GLY A 9 -14.73 16.98 11.86
N ARG A 10 -13.69 16.72 11.04
CA ARG A 10 -13.39 15.40 10.50
C ARG A 10 -12.69 14.50 11.51
N PHE A 11 -12.95 13.20 11.43
CA PHE A 11 -12.27 12.20 12.24
C PHE A 11 -10.99 11.74 11.54
N VAL A 12 -9.88 11.86 12.26
CA VAL A 12 -8.53 11.63 11.75
C VAL A 12 -7.93 10.41 12.42
N VAL A 13 -7.53 9.43 11.60
CA VAL A 13 -6.71 8.32 12.05
C VAL A 13 -5.26 8.79 12.11
N SER A 14 -4.60 8.58 13.23
CA SER A 14 -3.16 8.82 13.39
C SER A 14 -2.45 7.52 13.75
N LYS A 15 -1.14 7.47 13.45
CA LYS A 15 -0.25 6.37 13.86
C LYS A 15 -0.41 6.05 15.35
N GLY A 16 -0.34 4.77 15.69
CA GLY A 16 -0.27 4.33 17.09
C GLY A 16 1.05 4.73 17.75
N LEU A 17 1.07 4.80 19.09
CA LEU A 17 2.29 5.09 19.85
C LEU A 17 3.40 4.05 19.59
N ASP A 18 3.01 2.78 19.40
CA ASP A 18 3.92 1.70 19.04
C ASP A 18 4.05 1.59 17.52
N GLU A 19 5.09 2.21 16.95
CA GLU A 19 5.32 2.23 15.51
C GLU A 19 5.48 0.82 14.91
N ASN A 20 5.99 -0.15 15.66
CA ASN A 20 6.16 -1.53 15.20
C ASN A 20 4.83 -2.27 15.09
N LYS A 21 3.80 -1.79 15.79
CA LYS A 21 2.45 -2.35 15.81
C LYS A 21 1.41 -1.37 15.27
N ASP A 22 1.84 -0.31 14.60
CA ASP A 22 0.95 0.66 13.98
C ASP A 22 0.09 -0.01 12.89
N GLN A 23 -1.21 0.21 12.99
CA GLN A 23 -2.21 -0.29 12.03
C GLN A 23 -2.91 0.83 11.26
N SER A 24 -2.42 2.07 11.36
CA SER A 24 -3.01 3.22 10.66
C SER A 24 -3.12 2.99 9.15
N TYR A 25 -2.15 2.28 8.56
CA TYR A 25 -2.19 1.89 7.15
C TYR A 25 -3.45 1.08 6.86
N ALA A 26 -3.75 0.01 7.61
CA ALA A 26 -4.92 -0.84 7.33
C ALA A 26 -6.26 -0.10 7.52
N LEU A 27 -6.26 1.00 8.27
CA LEU A 27 -7.44 1.80 8.60
C LEU A 27 -7.72 2.94 7.60
N TRP A 28 -6.88 3.13 6.58
CA TRP A 28 -7.02 4.24 5.61
C TRP A 28 -8.38 4.27 4.92
N GLY A 29 -9.01 3.10 4.70
CA GLY A 29 -10.26 2.93 3.98
C GLY A 29 -11.53 3.04 4.83
N VAL A 30 -11.41 3.31 6.14
CA VAL A 30 -12.57 3.45 7.03
C VAL A 30 -13.27 4.80 6.78
N SER A 31 -14.60 4.76 6.60
CA SER A 31 -15.39 5.97 6.32
C SER A 31 -15.49 6.89 7.55
N GLN A 32 -15.70 8.19 7.30
CA GLN A 32 -15.90 9.19 8.37
C GLN A 32 -17.07 8.84 9.30
N GLN A 33 -18.16 8.27 8.75
CA GLN A 33 -19.31 7.81 9.54
C GLN A 33 -18.95 6.66 10.49
N SER A 34 -18.08 5.74 10.06
CA SER A 34 -17.60 4.65 10.91
C SER A 34 -16.60 5.17 11.93
N LEU A 35 -15.69 6.06 11.53
CA LEU A 35 -14.70 6.67 12.43
C LEU A 35 -15.36 7.47 13.55
N SER A 36 -16.47 8.17 13.29
CA SER A 36 -17.20 8.95 14.31
C SER A 36 -17.78 8.12 15.45
N ARG A 37 -17.84 6.79 15.27
CA ARG A 37 -18.37 5.82 16.24
C ARG A 37 -17.32 4.81 16.70
N THR A 38 -16.05 5.03 16.36
CA THR A 38 -14.95 4.10 16.63
C THR A 38 -14.05 4.64 17.74
N LEU A 39 -13.65 3.76 18.66
CA LEU A 39 -12.66 4.05 19.69
C LEU A 39 -11.45 3.12 19.50
N PHE A 40 -10.25 3.66 19.67
CA PHE A 40 -9.00 2.91 19.65
C PHE A 40 -8.29 2.99 21.02
N PRO A 41 -8.77 2.25 22.04
CA PRO A 41 -8.28 2.37 23.42
C PRO A 41 -6.82 1.94 23.59
N LEU A 42 -6.28 1.18 22.64
CA LEU A 42 -4.90 0.70 22.66
C LEU A 42 -3.93 1.62 21.91
N GLY A 43 -4.42 2.68 21.25
CA GLY A 43 -3.61 3.53 20.38
C GLY A 43 -2.54 4.36 21.12
N GLU A 44 -2.66 4.49 22.44
CA GLU A 44 -1.75 5.22 23.33
C GLU A 44 -0.82 4.28 24.13
N LEU A 45 -0.86 2.97 23.86
CA LEU A 45 -0.10 1.98 24.62
C LEU A 45 0.88 1.24 23.71
N ARG A 46 2.06 0.93 24.25
CA ARG A 46 2.95 -0.05 23.65
C ARG A 46 2.44 -1.45 23.88
N LYS A 47 2.82 -2.37 22.99
CA LYS A 47 2.41 -3.78 23.10
C LYS A 47 2.77 -4.41 24.45
N SER A 48 3.93 -4.07 24.99
CA SER A 48 4.38 -4.53 26.31
C SER A 48 3.43 -4.10 27.43
N GLU A 49 3.00 -2.84 27.41
CA GLU A 49 2.09 -2.27 28.42
C GLU A 49 0.71 -2.96 28.38
N ILE A 50 0.23 -3.25 27.16
CA ILE A 50 -1.01 -4.01 26.95
C ILE A 50 -0.90 -5.42 27.55
N TYR A 51 0.24 -6.09 27.35
CA TYR A 51 0.49 -7.42 27.90
C TYR A 51 0.63 -7.43 29.41
N ASP A 52 1.27 -6.42 29.99
CA ASP A 52 1.41 -6.31 31.45
C ASP A 52 0.06 -6.04 32.13
N GLU A 53 -0.77 -5.18 31.54
CA GLU A 53 -2.16 -4.98 31.99
C GLU A 53 -2.98 -6.26 31.86
N ALA A 54 -2.88 -6.97 30.73
CA ALA A 54 -3.59 -8.22 30.52
C ALA A 54 -3.19 -9.30 31.55
N ARG A 55 -1.89 -9.45 31.84
CA ARG A 55 -1.41 -10.37 32.90
C ARG A 55 -1.92 -9.98 34.28
N ARG A 56 -1.88 -8.69 34.64
CA ARG A 56 -2.41 -8.19 35.92
C ARG A 56 -3.89 -8.50 36.12
N ARG A 57 -4.67 -8.55 35.02
CA ARG A 57 -6.09 -8.92 35.03
C ARG A 57 -6.36 -10.42 34.87
N GLY A 58 -5.33 -11.26 34.82
CA GLY A 58 -5.46 -12.72 34.71
C GLY A 58 -5.64 -13.25 33.28
N PHE A 59 -5.47 -12.43 32.24
CA PHE A 59 -5.60 -12.84 30.83
C PHE A 59 -4.32 -13.46 30.26
N THR A 60 -3.64 -14.34 31.02
CA THR A 60 -2.35 -14.90 30.63
C THR A 60 -2.41 -15.76 29.35
N ALA A 61 -3.53 -16.46 29.12
CA ALA A 61 -3.72 -17.26 27.91
C ALA A 61 -3.75 -16.40 26.63
N LEU A 62 -4.27 -15.18 26.71
CA LEU A 62 -4.29 -14.24 25.58
C LEU A 62 -2.86 -13.79 25.22
N VAL A 63 -2.05 -13.49 26.24
CA VAL A 63 -0.68 -13.00 26.07
C VAL A 63 0.25 -14.07 25.48
N ASN A 64 0.01 -15.34 25.79
CA ASN A 64 0.82 -16.46 25.30
C ASN A 64 0.40 -16.99 23.92
N LYS A 65 -0.72 -16.50 23.39
CA LYS A 65 -1.19 -16.91 22.06
C LYS A 65 -0.33 -16.22 20.98
N PRO A 66 0.14 -16.95 19.96
CA PRO A 66 0.77 -16.34 18.79
C PRO A 66 -0.17 -15.33 18.13
N GLU A 67 0.39 -14.21 17.65
CA GLU A 67 -0.39 -13.23 16.91
C GLU A 67 -0.85 -13.83 15.57
N SER A 68 -2.04 -13.41 15.12
CA SER A 68 -2.48 -13.74 13.77
C SER A 68 -1.67 -12.91 12.77
N TYR A 69 -0.93 -13.61 11.92
CA TYR A 69 -0.25 -13.03 10.76
C TYR A 69 -1.02 -13.44 9.49
N GLU A 70 -0.96 -12.61 8.46
CA GLU A 70 -1.61 -12.82 7.15
C GLU A 70 -3.13 -12.61 7.11
N ILE A 71 -3.73 -12.85 5.94
CA ILE A 71 -5.16 -12.63 5.67
C ILE A 71 -6.00 -13.51 6.60
N CYS A 72 -6.77 -12.88 7.48
CA CYS A 72 -7.47 -13.54 8.59
C CYS A 72 -8.38 -14.73 8.20
N PHE A 73 -8.83 -14.81 6.95
CA PHE A 73 -9.73 -15.86 6.46
C PHE A 73 -9.04 -16.89 5.55
N ILE A 74 -7.74 -16.77 5.30
CA ILE A 74 -6.96 -17.74 4.53
C ILE A 74 -6.12 -18.56 5.50
N PRO A 75 -6.45 -19.84 5.72
CA PRO A 75 -5.63 -20.70 6.57
C PRO A 75 -4.27 -20.97 5.92
N ASP A 76 -3.26 -21.21 6.76
CA ASP A 76 -1.94 -21.74 6.40
C ASP A 76 -1.15 -20.92 5.37
N ASN A 77 -1.50 -19.64 5.17
CA ASN A 77 -0.89 -18.76 4.16
C ASN A 77 -1.01 -19.29 2.71
N ASP A 78 -1.99 -20.16 2.45
CA ASP A 78 -2.23 -20.78 1.14
C ASP A 78 -3.17 -19.93 0.27
N TYR A 79 -2.71 -18.72 -0.09
CA TYR A 79 -3.52 -17.85 -0.97
C TYR A 79 -3.69 -18.46 -2.36
N ARG A 80 -2.70 -19.23 -2.85
CA ARG A 80 -2.77 -19.89 -4.16
C ARG A 80 -3.88 -20.94 -4.19
N GLY A 81 -3.93 -21.83 -3.21
CA GLY A 81 -5.01 -22.79 -3.08
C GLY A 81 -6.34 -22.12 -2.77
N PHE A 82 -6.36 -21.00 -2.02
CA PHE A 82 -7.58 -20.21 -1.86
C PHE A 82 -8.13 -19.72 -3.21
N LEU A 83 -7.28 -19.16 -4.08
CA LEU A 83 -7.69 -18.73 -5.42
C LEU A 83 -8.22 -19.89 -6.27
N ARG A 84 -7.53 -21.04 -6.26
CA ARG A 84 -7.97 -22.27 -6.96
C ARG A 84 -9.34 -22.74 -6.50
N ARG A 85 -9.61 -22.72 -5.19
CA ARG A 85 -10.92 -23.09 -4.63
C ARG A 85 -12.00 -22.06 -4.95
N ARG A 86 -11.66 -20.77 -5.01
CA ARG A 86 -12.64 -19.68 -5.12
C ARG A 86 -13.02 -19.34 -6.56
N VAL A 87 -12.14 -19.63 -7.53
CA VAL A 87 -12.31 -19.30 -8.95
C VAL A 87 -12.30 -20.61 -9.77
N PRO A 88 -13.47 -21.17 -10.10
CA PRO A 88 -13.56 -22.39 -10.91
C PRO A 88 -12.87 -22.21 -12.26
N GLY A 89 -12.13 -23.24 -12.69
CA GLY A 89 -11.43 -23.23 -13.98
C GLY A 89 -10.18 -22.33 -14.02
N LEU A 90 -9.70 -21.82 -12.87
CA LEU A 90 -8.58 -20.88 -12.83
C LEU A 90 -7.32 -21.51 -13.42
N ASP A 91 -6.92 -22.68 -12.92
CA ASP A 91 -5.67 -23.34 -13.34
C ASP A 91 -5.69 -23.60 -14.86
N GLU A 92 -6.79 -24.10 -15.42
CA GLU A 92 -6.91 -24.36 -16.85
C GLU A 92 -6.79 -23.08 -17.69
N ARG A 93 -7.30 -21.95 -17.18
CA ARG A 93 -7.26 -20.65 -17.88
C ARG A 93 -5.87 -20.01 -17.87
N VAL A 94 -5.09 -20.22 -16.82
CA VAL A 94 -3.79 -19.52 -16.63
C VAL A 94 -2.58 -20.45 -16.70
N ALA A 95 -2.77 -21.76 -16.87
CA ALA A 95 -1.68 -22.70 -17.00
C ALA A 95 -0.76 -22.38 -18.19
N GLY A 96 0.52 -22.70 -18.03
CA GLY A 96 1.50 -22.61 -19.11
C GLY A 96 1.95 -21.19 -19.46
N GLY A 97 1.73 -20.22 -18.57
CA GLY A 97 2.23 -18.87 -18.73
C GLY A 97 3.77 -18.78 -18.71
N ARG A 98 4.29 -17.64 -19.13
CA ARG A 98 5.73 -17.47 -19.44
C ARG A 98 6.41 -16.51 -18.50
N PHE A 99 7.60 -16.89 -18.05
CA PHE A 99 8.55 -15.92 -17.53
C PHE A 99 9.30 -15.28 -18.70
N VAL A 100 9.29 -13.95 -18.76
CA VAL A 100 9.96 -13.17 -19.81
C VAL A 100 10.86 -12.10 -19.20
N LEU A 101 11.91 -11.69 -19.90
CA LEU A 101 12.69 -10.49 -19.55
C LEU A 101 12.05 -9.22 -20.16
N ALA A 102 12.59 -8.05 -19.80
CA ALA A 102 12.10 -6.77 -20.31
C ALA A 102 12.12 -6.66 -21.84
N ASP A 103 13.11 -7.30 -22.50
CA ASP A 103 13.25 -7.37 -23.95
C ASP A 103 12.33 -8.40 -24.63
N GLY A 104 11.55 -9.15 -23.85
CA GLY A 104 10.64 -10.20 -24.33
C GLY A 104 11.26 -11.59 -24.42
N THR A 105 12.54 -11.76 -24.07
CA THR A 105 13.19 -13.08 -24.04
C THR A 105 12.49 -14.00 -23.05
N GLU A 106 11.98 -15.15 -23.53
CA GLU A 106 11.39 -16.19 -22.67
C GLU A 106 12.50 -16.92 -21.90
N VAL A 107 12.34 -17.01 -20.58
CA VAL A 107 13.33 -17.63 -19.69
C VAL A 107 12.78 -18.78 -18.85
N GLY A 108 11.49 -19.10 -19.02
CA GLY A 108 10.86 -20.23 -18.34
C GLY A 108 9.34 -20.18 -18.39
N ARG A 109 8.71 -21.12 -17.70
CA ARG A 109 7.25 -21.25 -17.60
C ARG A 109 6.78 -21.22 -16.15
N HIS A 110 5.52 -20.87 -15.95
CA HIS A 110 4.87 -20.82 -14.66
C HIS A 110 3.43 -21.36 -14.66
N GLU A 111 2.89 -21.60 -13.46
CA GLU A 111 1.54 -22.13 -13.26
C GLU A 111 0.43 -21.13 -13.56
N GLY A 112 0.75 -19.83 -13.62
CA GLY A 112 -0.17 -18.78 -14.02
C GLY A 112 0.11 -17.45 -13.34
N TYR A 113 -0.13 -16.35 -14.06
CA TYR A 113 0.20 -15.01 -13.57
C TYR A 113 -0.42 -14.63 -12.20
N PRO A 114 -1.62 -15.10 -11.77
CA PRO A 114 -2.22 -14.71 -10.49
C PRO A 114 -1.46 -15.21 -9.25
N PHE A 115 -0.52 -16.14 -9.43
CA PHE A 115 0.25 -16.76 -8.35
C PHE A 115 1.59 -16.05 -8.08
N TYR A 116 1.74 -14.85 -8.64
CA TYR A 116 2.94 -14.03 -8.53
C TYR A 116 2.57 -12.60 -8.12
N THR A 117 3.52 -11.91 -7.49
CA THR A 117 3.35 -10.52 -7.06
C THR A 117 4.57 -9.71 -7.47
N ILE A 118 4.37 -8.47 -7.90
CA ILE A 118 5.47 -7.56 -8.21
C ILE A 118 6.39 -7.40 -6.98
N GLY A 119 7.71 -7.45 -7.21
CA GLY A 119 8.74 -7.50 -6.17
C GLY A 119 9.01 -8.89 -5.59
N GLN A 120 8.28 -9.93 -6.00
CA GLN A 120 8.54 -11.30 -5.55
C GLN A 120 9.88 -11.81 -6.08
N ARG A 121 10.72 -12.32 -5.18
CA ARG A 121 12.00 -12.97 -5.48
C ARG A 121 11.96 -14.49 -5.33
N LYS A 122 11.30 -14.99 -4.29
CA LYS A 122 11.29 -16.43 -3.94
C LYS A 122 10.20 -17.16 -4.71
N GLY A 123 10.37 -18.47 -4.91
CA GLY A 123 9.33 -19.31 -5.53
C GLY A 123 9.12 -19.07 -7.03
N LEU A 124 10.11 -18.52 -7.72
CA LEU A 124 10.10 -18.38 -9.19
C LEU A 124 10.52 -19.67 -9.91
N GLY A 125 11.33 -20.51 -9.27
CA GLY A 125 11.73 -21.81 -9.82
C GLY A 125 12.69 -21.73 -11.03
N ILE A 126 13.29 -20.56 -11.28
CA ILE A 126 14.24 -20.35 -12.38
C ILE A 126 15.58 -19.81 -11.88
N ALA A 127 16.65 -20.08 -12.63
CA ALA A 127 17.99 -19.57 -12.36
C ALA A 127 18.49 -18.73 -13.54
N LEU A 128 18.63 -17.41 -13.34
CA LEU A 128 19.03 -16.45 -14.37
C LEU A 128 20.49 -15.98 -14.25
N GLY A 129 21.27 -16.56 -13.34
CA GLY A 129 22.64 -16.09 -13.05
C GLY A 129 22.71 -14.79 -12.24
N PHE A 130 21.57 -14.15 -11.96
CA PHE A 130 21.45 -12.99 -11.07
C PHE A 130 20.18 -13.11 -10.19
N PRO A 131 20.07 -12.34 -9.09
CA PRO A 131 18.85 -12.28 -8.29
C PRO A 131 17.67 -11.69 -9.09
N ALA A 132 16.74 -12.54 -9.49
CA ALA A 132 15.57 -12.14 -10.27
C ALA A 132 14.37 -11.76 -9.38
N TYR A 133 13.64 -10.73 -9.83
CA TYR A 133 12.41 -10.25 -9.20
C TYR A 133 11.32 -10.11 -10.25
N VAL A 134 10.06 -10.29 -9.85
CA VAL A 134 8.91 -9.97 -10.70
C VAL A 134 8.79 -8.46 -10.86
N THR A 135 9.10 -7.92 -12.04
CA THR A 135 9.04 -6.48 -12.34
C THR A 135 7.70 -6.05 -12.88
N ALA A 136 7.01 -6.91 -13.63
CA ALA A 136 5.66 -6.66 -14.12
C ALA A 136 4.87 -7.96 -14.29
N ILE A 137 3.55 -7.82 -14.33
CA ILE A 137 2.61 -8.91 -14.61
C ILE A 137 1.73 -8.45 -15.77
N ARG A 138 1.60 -9.27 -16.81
CA ARG A 138 0.80 -8.99 -18.01
C ARG A 138 -0.29 -10.06 -18.14
N PRO A 139 -1.50 -9.80 -17.60
CA PRO A 139 -2.61 -10.76 -17.61
C PRO A 139 -3.02 -11.19 -19.01
N ASP A 140 -3.06 -10.25 -19.97
CA ASP A 140 -3.56 -10.49 -21.33
C ASP A 140 -2.71 -11.50 -22.11
N THR A 141 -1.40 -11.53 -21.86
CA THR A 141 -0.46 -12.46 -22.48
C THR A 141 -0.05 -13.61 -21.56
N ASN A 142 -0.57 -13.65 -20.33
CA ASN A 142 -0.19 -14.59 -19.27
C ASN A 142 1.33 -14.63 -19.04
N GLU A 143 1.95 -13.44 -18.98
CA GLU A 143 3.38 -13.27 -18.78
C GLU A 143 3.69 -12.68 -17.40
N VAL A 144 4.76 -13.19 -16.80
CA VAL A 144 5.41 -12.60 -15.63
C VAL A 144 6.78 -12.10 -16.05
N VAL A 145 6.96 -10.79 -16.03
CA VAL A 145 8.21 -10.14 -16.43
C VAL A 145 9.18 -10.18 -15.25
N LEU A 146 10.41 -10.60 -15.52
CA LEU A 146 11.48 -10.70 -14.55
C LEU A 146 12.61 -9.74 -14.90
N GLY A 147 13.21 -9.19 -13.86
CA GLY A 147 14.34 -8.28 -13.96
C GLY A 147 15.14 -8.24 -12.67
N ASN A 148 16.11 -7.33 -12.63
CA ASN A 148 16.88 -7.07 -11.41
C ASN A 148 16.09 -6.18 -10.43
N TYR A 149 16.67 -5.90 -9.26
CA TYR A 149 16.01 -5.11 -8.23
C TYR A 149 15.82 -3.64 -8.65
N ASP A 150 16.81 -3.04 -9.32
CA ASP A 150 16.79 -1.63 -9.68
C ASP A 150 15.73 -1.32 -10.75
N GLU A 151 15.36 -2.32 -11.57
CA GLU A 151 14.24 -2.24 -12.52
C GLU A 151 12.86 -2.09 -11.83
N LEU A 152 12.77 -2.30 -10.51
CA LEU A 152 11.54 -2.07 -9.74
C LEU A 152 11.37 -0.63 -9.27
N ALA A 153 12.39 0.22 -9.47
CA ALA A 153 12.41 1.59 -8.98
C ALA A 153 11.47 2.49 -9.80
N SER A 154 10.66 3.27 -9.09
CA SER A 154 9.73 4.22 -9.69
C SER A 154 9.66 5.49 -8.83
N SER A 155 9.72 6.65 -9.48
CA SER A 155 9.50 7.95 -8.83
C SER A 155 8.06 8.46 -8.96
N PHE A 156 7.16 7.67 -9.56
CA PHE A 156 5.80 8.12 -9.84
C PHE A 156 4.74 7.01 -9.85
N THR A 157 3.59 7.30 -9.26
CA THR A 157 2.41 6.42 -9.32
C THR A 157 1.11 7.21 -9.33
N THR A 158 0.03 6.57 -9.81
CA THR A 158 -1.32 7.12 -9.72
C THR A 158 -2.23 6.25 -8.87
N LEU A 159 -3.14 6.90 -8.13
CA LEU A 159 -4.15 6.26 -7.31
C LEU A 159 -5.55 6.52 -7.86
N HIS A 160 -6.49 5.64 -7.50
CA HIS A 160 -7.93 5.84 -7.69
C HIS A 160 -8.71 5.36 -6.47
N LYS A 161 -10.05 5.58 -6.45
CA LYS A 161 -10.95 5.14 -5.36
C LYS A 161 -10.45 5.64 -4.01
N LEU A 162 -10.34 6.95 -3.92
CA LEU A 162 -9.78 7.66 -2.78
C LEU A 162 -10.70 7.53 -1.57
N ASN A 163 -10.08 7.39 -0.40
CA ASN A 163 -10.73 7.69 0.87
C ASN A 163 -9.90 8.74 1.59
N MET A 164 -10.51 9.90 1.80
CA MET A 164 -9.82 11.06 2.36
C MET A 164 -10.05 11.14 3.87
N GLY A 165 -8.96 11.31 4.63
CA GLY A 165 -8.92 11.35 6.09
C GLY A 165 -8.99 12.78 6.60
N LYS A 166 -7.84 13.31 7.05
CA LYS A 166 -7.70 14.67 7.62
C LYS A 166 -8.28 15.78 6.75
N LEU A 167 -8.12 15.68 5.43
CA LEU A 167 -8.68 16.62 4.47
C LEU A 167 -9.85 15.98 3.72
N ALA A 168 -10.78 16.78 3.20
CA ALA A 168 -11.86 16.28 2.35
C ALA A 168 -11.40 16.08 0.89
N SER A 169 -10.46 16.90 0.43
CA SER A 169 -9.88 16.89 -0.92
C SER A 169 -8.55 17.64 -0.92
N LEU A 170 -7.66 17.34 -1.90
CA LEU A 170 -6.46 18.14 -2.19
C LEU A 170 -6.68 19.16 -3.32
N GLU A 171 -7.90 19.23 -3.86
CA GLU A 171 -8.26 20.17 -4.92
C GLU A 171 -7.96 21.63 -4.54
N GLY A 172 -7.39 22.37 -5.48
CA GLY A 172 -7.00 23.78 -5.30
C GLY A 172 -5.76 24.01 -4.42
N ARG A 173 -5.08 22.96 -3.92
CA ARG A 173 -3.90 23.08 -3.05
C ARG A 173 -2.56 22.98 -3.79
N GLY A 174 -2.57 22.66 -5.08
CA GLY A 174 -1.35 22.39 -5.84
C GLY A 174 -0.65 21.12 -5.33
N LEU A 175 0.69 21.18 -5.21
CA LEU A 175 1.51 20.08 -4.73
C LEU A 175 1.53 20.05 -3.20
N VAL A 176 1.00 18.98 -2.61
CA VAL A 176 0.93 18.80 -1.15
C VAL A 176 2.03 17.84 -0.69
N PRO A 177 2.96 18.26 0.18
CA PRO A 177 3.98 17.36 0.71
C PRO A 177 3.35 16.34 1.68
N ALA A 178 3.78 15.09 1.56
CA ALA A 178 3.34 13.99 2.42
C ALA A 178 4.38 12.88 2.51
N VAL A 179 4.21 11.98 3.49
CA VAL A 179 4.93 10.70 3.53
C VAL A 179 4.00 9.60 3.02
N VAL A 180 4.43 8.82 2.03
CA VAL A 180 3.60 7.81 1.36
C VAL A 180 4.10 6.41 1.66
N LYS A 181 3.19 5.53 2.10
CA LYS A 181 3.39 4.09 2.23
C LYS A 181 2.70 3.38 1.06
N VAL A 182 3.45 2.66 0.22
CA VAL A 182 2.90 1.88 -0.92
C VAL A 182 2.57 0.42 -0.59
N ARG A 183 2.87 0.00 0.64
CA ARG A 183 2.55 -1.31 1.23
C ARG A 183 2.62 -1.21 2.76
N TYR A 184 2.00 -2.16 3.47
CA TYR A 184 1.85 -2.11 4.93
C TYR A 184 3.17 -1.89 5.70
N HIS A 185 4.20 -2.69 5.41
CA HIS A 185 5.53 -2.60 6.05
C HIS A 185 6.49 -1.61 5.37
N HIS A 186 6.00 -0.77 4.46
CA HIS A 186 6.83 0.29 3.87
C HIS A 186 7.18 1.32 4.96
N PRO A 187 8.43 1.78 5.12
CA PRO A 187 8.75 2.81 6.12
C PRO A 187 8.05 4.15 5.84
N GLY A 188 7.72 4.41 4.58
CA GLY A 188 7.22 5.69 4.10
C GLY A 188 8.30 6.40 3.29
N THR A 189 7.92 7.01 2.17
CA THR A 189 8.83 7.83 1.36
C THR A 189 8.23 9.22 1.20
N PRO A 190 9.02 10.30 1.39
CA PRO A 190 8.54 11.65 1.11
C PRO A 190 8.10 11.78 -0.36
N ALA A 191 6.99 12.47 -0.56
CA ALA A 191 6.41 12.68 -1.88
C ALA A 191 5.61 13.98 -1.95
N LEU A 192 5.34 14.42 -3.18
CA LEU A 192 4.41 15.47 -3.51
C LEU A 192 3.14 14.84 -4.10
N LEU A 193 1.99 15.20 -3.55
CA LEU A 193 0.69 14.75 -3.99
C LEU A 193 0.02 15.83 -4.83
N GLU A 194 -0.57 15.44 -5.94
CA GLU A 194 -1.40 16.31 -6.79
C GLU A 194 -2.77 15.66 -6.98
N GLN A 195 -3.84 16.44 -6.79
CA GLN A 195 -5.20 15.99 -7.10
C GLN A 195 -5.38 15.84 -8.62
N ASP A 196 -5.84 14.68 -9.08
CA ASP A 196 -6.09 14.38 -10.49
C ASP A 196 -7.56 14.00 -10.68
N GLY A 197 -8.39 15.02 -10.89
CA GLY A 197 -9.85 14.86 -10.94
C GLY A 197 -10.46 14.49 -9.58
N PRO A 198 -11.74 14.09 -9.54
CA PRO A 198 -12.49 13.90 -8.29
C PRO A 198 -12.07 12.66 -7.48
N ASP A 199 -11.45 11.66 -8.12
CA ASP A 199 -11.14 10.37 -7.51
C ASP A 199 -9.72 9.87 -7.81
N GLY A 200 -8.80 10.79 -8.16
CA GLY A 200 -7.42 10.45 -8.48
C GLY A 200 -6.40 11.27 -7.72
N ILE A 201 -5.27 10.66 -7.37
CA ILE A 201 -4.08 11.34 -6.86
C ILE A 201 -2.88 10.90 -7.69
N ARG A 202 -2.07 11.86 -8.14
CA ARG A 202 -0.71 11.63 -8.64
C ARG A 202 0.28 11.78 -7.50
N ILE A 203 1.23 10.86 -7.42
CA ILE A 203 2.26 10.85 -6.38
C ILE A 203 3.61 10.92 -7.06
N HIS A 204 4.37 11.96 -6.71
CA HIS A 204 5.74 12.17 -7.14
C HIS A 204 6.66 11.93 -5.95
N PHE A 205 7.39 10.82 -5.92
CA PHE A 205 8.31 10.51 -4.84
C PHE A 205 9.60 11.32 -4.99
N THR A 206 10.14 11.80 -3.86
CA THR A 206 11.42 12.52 -3.87
C THR A 206 12.61 11.59 -4.08
N GLU A 207 12.42 10.30 -3.79
CA GLU A 207 13.39 9.23 -4.01
C GLU A 207 12.70 8.03 -4.67
N PRO A 208 13.38 7.25 -5.53
CA PRO A 208 12.77 6.10 -6.18
C PRO A 208 12.27 5.04 -5.18
N VAL A 209 11.01 4.64 -5.32
CA VAL A 209 10.38 3.59 -4.51
C VAL A 209 10.34 2.30 -5.31
N HIS A 210 10.78 1.22 -4.67
CA HIS A 210 10.84 -0.09 -5.30
C HIS A 210 9.53 -0.88 -5.12
N ALA A 211 9.14 -1.56 -6.19
CA ALA A 211 8.03 -2.51 -6.26
C ALA A 211 6.66 -1.89 -5.95
N ILE A 212 6.38 -0.73 -6.53
CA ILE A 212 5.03 -0.13 -6.51
C ILE A 212 4.08 -1.04 -7.29
N THR A 213 3.11 -1.64 -6.61
CA THR A 213 2.31 -2.74 -7.17
C THR A 213 0.86 -2.31 -7.39
N PRO A 214 0.34 -2.29 -8.63
CA PRO A 214 -1.07 -2.05 -8.88
C PRO A 214 -1.97 -3.02 -8.11
N GLY A 215 -3.07 -2.49 -7.55
CA GLY A 215 -3.96 -3.23 -6.66
C GLY A 215 -3.56 -3.23 -5.18
N GLN A 216 -2.35 -2.78 -4.83
CA GLN A 216 -2.02 -2.42 -3.44
C GLN A 216 -2.55 -1.01 -3.13
N ALA A 217 -2.76 -0.74 -1.84
CA ALA A 217 -3.10 0.61 -1.39
C ALA A 217 -1.84 1.46 -1.24
N ALA A 218 -1.92 2.72 -1.63
CA ALA A 218 -0.99 3.73 -1.15
C ALA A 218 -1.71 4.62 -0.14
N VAL A 219 -1.07 4.82 1.02
CA VAL A 219 -1.60 5.63 2.12
C VAL A 219 -0.63 6.77 2.36
N PHE A 220 -1.13 7.99 2.42
CA PHE A 220 -0.35 9.20 2.54
C PHE A 220 -0.63 9.90 3.87
N TYR A 221 0.44 10.44 4.45
CA TYR A 221 0.48 10.93 5.82
C TYR A 221 1.02 12.36 5.91
N ASP A 222 0.46 13.13 6.83
CA ASP A 222 0.97 14.41 7.31
C ASP A 222 1.41 14.24 8.76
N GLY A 223 2.73 14.12 8.97
CA GLY A 223 3.29 13.67 10.23
C GLY A 223 2.77 12.28 10.62
N ALA A 224 2.01 12.21 11.72
CA ALA A 224 1.39 10.98 12.19
C ALA A 224 -0.03 10.76 11.60
N ASP A 225 -0.62 11.75 10.95
CA ASP A 225 -2.01 11.71 10.51
C ASP A 225 -2.16 11.09 9.14
N VAL A 226 -3.17 10.26 8.97
CA VAL A 226 -3.60 9.78 7.66
C VAL A 226 -4.33 10.93 6.94
N LEU A 227 -3.70 11.45 5.90
CA LEU A 227 -4.35 12.40 4.97
C LEU A 227 -5.38 11.67 4.12
N GLY A 228 -5.09 10.44 3.72
CA GLY A 228 -5.97 9.58 2.94
C GLY A 228 -5.23 8.40 2.35
N GLY A 229 -5.91 7.68 1.48
CA GLY A 229 -5.32 6.61 0.68
C GLY A 229 -6.15 6.32 -0.56
N GLY A 230 -5.61 5.46 -1.41
CA GLY A 230 -6.28 4.99 -2.61
C GLY A 230 -5.59 3.74 -3.15
N TRP A 231 -6.18 3.18 -4.20
CA TRP A 231 -5.65 1.99 -4.85
C TRP A 231 -4.72 2.37 -5.99
N ILE A 232 -3.51 1.82 -5.99
CA ILE A 232 -2.52 2.03 -7.05
C ILE A 232 -3.10 1.47 -8.36
N THR A 233 -3.24 2.32 -9.37
CA THR A 233 -3.69 1.92 -10.72
C THR A 233 -2.54 1.59 -11.64
N ARG A 234 -1.48 2.38 -11.55
CA ARG A 234 -0.34 2.32 -12.45
C ARG A 234 0.91 2.77 -11.72
N HIS A 235 2.02 2.09 -11.97
CA HIS A 235 3.36 2.60 -11.72
C HIS A 235 4.07 2.82 -13.06
N VAL A 236 5.01 3.76 -13.10
CA VAL A 236 5.90 3.96 -14.23
C VAL A 236 7.30 3.57 -13.76
N ILE A 237 7.90 2.56 -14.38
CA ILE A 237 9.30 2.21 -14.10
C ILE A 237 10.18 3.35 -14.61
N GLY A 238 11.11 3.84 -13.77
CA GLY A 238 11.93 5.00 -14.05
C GLY A 238 11.26 6.34 -13.68
N ASP A 239 11.63 7.40 -14.40
CA ASP A 239 11.12 8.75 -14.14
C ASP A 239 9.70 8.94 -14.67
N GLY A 240 8.80 9.35 -13.77
CA GLY A 240 7.46 9.77 -14.14
C GLY A 240 7.43 11.16 -14.81
N PRO A 241 6.25 11.61 -15.26
CA PRO A 241 6.08 12.99 -15.69
C PRO A 241 6.53 13.93 -14.58
N ALA A 242 7.27 14.99 -14.95
CA ALA A 242 7.68 16.03 -14.01
C ALA A 242 6.45 16.60 -13.29
N ALA A 243 6.56 16.81 -11.98
CA ALA A 243 5.53 17.51 -11.23
C ALA A 243 5.35 18.90 -11.87
N VAL A 244 4.14 19.21 -12.35
CA VAL A 244 3.88 20.53 -12.92
C VAL A 244 3.87 21.51 -11.76
N ALA A 245 4.87 22.40 -11.71
CA ALA A 245 4.94 23.41 -10.67
C ALA A 245 3.67 24.28 -10.71
N ALA A 246 2.95 24.35 -9.58
CA ALA A 246 1.86 25.30 -9.43
C ALA A 246 2.41 26.72 -9.63
N GLY A 247 1.77 27.51 -10.50
CA GLY A 247 2.02 28.94 -10.62
C GLY A 247 1.88 29.65 -9.27
N PRO A 248 2.47 30.85 -9.11
CA PRO A 248 2.61 31.49 -7.80
C PRO A 248 1.24 31.64 -7.14
N ALA A 249 1.14 31.11 -5.91
CA ALA A 249 -0.03 31.28 -5.05
C ALA A 249 -0.33 32.78 -4.91
N ALA A 250 -1.54 33.18 -5.30
CA ALA A 250 -2.03 34.53 -5.02
C ALA A 250 -2.04 34.71 -3.50
N GLN A 251 -1.24 35.68 -3.03
CA GLN A 251 -1.28 36.17 -1.66
C GLN A 251 -2.70 36.66 -1.36
N VAL A 252 -3.46 35.90 -0.59
CA VAL A 252 -4.65 36.43 0.07
C VAL A 252 -4.15 37.20 1.29
N ALA A 253 -3.97 38.50 1.09
CA ALA A 253 -3.69 39.45 2.15
C ALA A 253 -4.87 39.50 3.12
N ALA A 254 -4.56 39.49 4.41
CA ALA A 254 -5.49 39.70 5.50
C ALA A 254 -6.21 41.05 5.37
N GLN A 255 -7.53 41.02 5.51
CA GLN A 255 -8.37 42.09 6.09
C GLN A 255 -9.44 41.44 6.96
#